data_AF-A0A9N9XYP5-F1
#
_entry.id   AF-A0A9N9XYP5-F1
#
_cell.length_a   1.000
_cell.length_b   1.000
_cell.length_c   1.000
_cell.angle_alpha   90.00
_cell.angle_beta   90.00
_cell.angle_gamma   90.00
#
_symmetry.space_group_name_H-M   'P 1'
#
loop_
_entity.id
_entity.type
_entity.pdbx_description
1 polymer ?
#
loop_
_entity_poly.entity_id
_entity_poly.type
_entity_poly.pdbx_seq_one_letter_code
_entity_poly.pdbx_strand_id
1 'polypeptide(L)'
;MQTSIHYIARTPNLEKEKAFITDFPVDHVEGAVRQNTKADHRQVLVNAIDQPDRFTLDEHGFCFLRGRQINLDPEKACRDKDSIEQAYWYEIEAILHEQFPQYSRIECFDTTVRKRDPDFPEVVRVYREDHEQPSPVVHCDWSSVGALDVLRWCFPGNENFWEGKRFDMLNVWRPLKAPTDDWPLALCDYTTVDTENDILLEDAIRRDRVEEISSLHYNENHRWYYLKDQGVDDLLVFRNADSHGEKA
;
A
#
# COMPACT_ATOMS: atom_id res chain seq x y z
N MET A 1 8.94 -17.97 -4.48
CA MET A 1 9.77 -17.51 -5.61
C MET A 1 10.94 -16.69 -5.08
N GLN A 2 12.11 -16.75 -5.73
CA GLN A 2 13.22 -15.85 -5.42
C GLN A 2 13.12 -14.62 -6.32
N THR A 3 13.15 -13.42 -5.74
CA THR A 3 13.02 -12.17 -6.50
C THR A 3 13.75 -11.02 -5.79
N SER A 4 13.89 -9.88 -6.48
CA SER A 4 14.44 -8.64 -5.92
C SER A 4 13.35 -7.85 -5.21
N ILE A 5 13.58 -7.48 -3.95
CA ILE A 5 12.76 -6.52 -3.20
C ILE A 5 13.63 -5.28 -2.92
N HIS A 6 13.05 -4.09 -3.10
CA HIS A 6 13.80 -2.83 -3.01
C HIS A 6 13.56 -2.17 -1.65
N TYR A 7 14.57 -2.23 -0.79
CA TYR A 7 14.59 -1.55 0.51
C TYR A 7 15.28 -0.18 0.40
N ILE A 8 15.28 0.58 1.50
CA ILE A 8 16.10 1.78 1.66
C ILE A 8 17.36 1.43 2.45
N ALA A 9 18.52 1.90 1.97
CA ALA A 9 19.80 1.69 2.62
C ALA A 9 19.91 2.56 3.89
N ARG A 10 20.54 2.01 4.93
CA ARG A 10 20.96 2.78 6.12
C ARG A 10 22.16 3.65 5.74
N THR A 11 21.99 4.97 5.73
CA THR A 11 23.05 5.92 5.35
C THR A 11 23.26 7.00 6.41
N PRO A 12 24.51 7.48 6.64
CA PRO A 12 24.79 8.43 7.71
C PRO A 12 24.06 9.79 7.61
N ASN A 13 23.53 10.16 6.44
CA ASN A 13 22.72 11.37 6.30
C ASN A 13 21.35 11.23 6.99
N LEU A 14 20.78 10.02 7.04
CA LEU A 14 19.49 9.76 7.66
C LEU A 14 19.53 9.84 9.19
N GLU A 15 20.72 9.88 9.79
CA GLU A 15 20.92 10.17 11.21
C GLU A 15 20.78 11.68 11.54
N LYS A 16 20.80 12.54 10.50
CA LYS A 16 20.83 14.00 10.64
C LYS A 16 19.64 14.69 10.00
N GLU A 17 19.07 14.07 8.97
CA GLU A 17 18.02 14.61 8.14
C GLU A 17 16.92 13.56 7.97
N LYS A 18 15.66 14.00 8.01
CA LYS A 18 14.53 13.12 7.68
C LYS A 18 14.62 12.69 6.22
N ALA A 19 14.21 11.46 5.92
CA ALA A 19 14.11 11.00 4.54
C ALA A 19 13.04 11.82 3.78
N PHE A 20 13.25 12.05 2.49
CA PHE A 20 12.23 12.63 1.62
C PHE A 20 12.35 12.13 0.18
N ILE A 21 11.24 12.23 -0.55
CA ILE A 21 11.16 12.00 -1.99
C ILE A 21 10.18 12.99 -2.67
N THR A 22 10.48 13.41 -3.90
CA THR A 22 9.62 14.25 -4.75
C THR A 22 9.17 13.49 -5.99
N ASP A 23 7.91 13.65 -6.37
CA ASP A 23 7.37 13.11 -7.64
C ASP A 23 7.49 14.08 -8.83
N PHE A 24 8.02 15.28 -8.59
CA PHE A 24 8.25 16.31 -9.60
C PHE A 24 9.75 16.59 -9.79
N PRO A 25 10.16 17.04 -10.99
CA PRO A 25 11.56 17.36 -11.27
C PRO A 25 12.01 18.59 -10.48
N VAL A 26 13.24 18.55 -9.98
CA VAL A 26 13.88 19.65 -9.24
C VAL A 26 15.14 20.18 -9.93
N ASP A 27 15.43 19.70 -11.14
CA ASP A 27 16.68 19.98 -11.87
C ASP A 27 16.90 21.48 -12.18
N HIS A 28 15.83 22.28 -12.07
CA HIS A 28 15.84 23.72 -12.25
C HIS A 28 16.34 24.49 -11.01
N VAL A 29 16.54 23.81 -9.87
CA VAL A 29 17.03 24.39 -8.61
C VAL A 29 18.44 23.86 -8.33
N GLU A 30 19.42 24.78 -8.26
CA GLU A 30 20.81 24.40 -8.01
C GLU A 30 20.98 23.68 -6.68
N GLY A 31 21.57 22.48 -6.71
CA GLY A 31 21.82 21.65 -5.53
C GLY A 31 20.60 20.87 -5.02
N ALA A 32 19.42 21.04 -5.61
CA ALA A 32 18.25 20.25 -5.23
C ALA A 32 18.38 18.79 -5.71
N VAL A 33 17.91 17.87 -4.86
CA VAL A 33 17.80 16.45 -5.18
C VAL A 33 16.35 16.02 -5.00
N ARG A 34 15.92 15.03 -5.79
CA ARG A 34 14.54 14.50 -5.68
C ARG A 34 14.34 13.65 -4.44
N GLN A 35 15.41 13.11 -3.87
CA GLN A 35 15.38 12.31 -2.66
C GLN A 35 16.75 12.34 -1.99
N ASN A 36 16.79 12.09 -0.68
CA ASN A 36 18.03 11.89 0.08
C ASN A 36 18.24 10.42 0.52
N THR A 37 17.40 9.50 0.03
CA THR A 37 17.49 8.05 0.27
C THR A 37 18.31 7.34 -0.82
N LYS A 38 18.92 6.20 -0.46
CA LYS A 38 19.59 5.30 -1.40
C LYS A 38 18.91 3.95 -1.40
N ALA A 39 18.78 3.33 -2.56
CA ALA A 39 18.19 2.01 -2.69
C ALA A 39 19.12 0.91 -2.14
N ASP A 40 18.52 -0.13 -1.54
CA ASP A 40 19.16 -1.37 -1.13
C ASP A 40 18.39 -2.56 -1.73
N HIS A 41 18.85 -3.05 -2.88
CA HIS A 41 18.18 -4.15 -3.58
C HIS A 41 18.62 -5.49 -3.02
N ARG A 42 17.66 -6.30 -2.57
CA ARG A 42 17.93 -7.58 -1.92
C ARG A 42 17.21 -8.72 -2.63
N GLN A 43 17.95 -9.79 -2.90
CA GLN A 43 17.35 -11.05 -3.33
C GLN A 43 16.73 -11.72 -2.11
N VAL A 44 15.41 -11.88 -2.13
CA VAL A 44 14.65 -12.47 -1.03
C VAL A 44 13.77 -13.61 -1.54
N LEU A 45 13.47 -14.53 -0.64
CA LEU A 45 12.47 -15.56 -0.88
C LEU A 45 11.09 -15.00 -0.51
N VAL A 46 10.20 -14.92 -1.49
CA VAL A 46 8.78 -14.60 -1.28
C VAL A 46 7.99 -15.91 -1.34
N ASN A 47 7.39 -16.30 -0.23
CA ASN A 47 6.74 -17.59 -0.07
C ASN A 47 5.32 -17.55 -0.66
N ALA A 48 4.95 -18.57 -1.43
CA ALA A 48 3.56 -18.74 -1.82
C ALA A 48 2.74 -19.10 -0.59
N ILE A 49 1.58 -18.46 -0.44
CA ILE A 49 0.65 -18.75 0.65
C ILE A 49 -0.10 -20.04 0.35
N ASP A 50 -0.01 -20.99 1.27
CA ASP A 50 -0.68 -22.29 1.22
C ASP A 50 -1.87 -22.38 2.18
N GLN A 51 -1.83 -21.64 3.28
CA GLN A 51 -2.88 -21.57 4.30
C GLN A 51 -3.26 -20.11 4.59
N PRO A 52 -4.14 -19.51 3.77
CA PRO A 52 -4.57 -18.12 3.93
C PRO A 52 -5.12 -17.80 5.34
N ASP A 53 -5.86 -18.74 5.94
CA ASP A 53 -6.52 -18.58 7.24
C ASP A 53 -5.55 -18.40 8.42
N ARG A 54 -4.25 -18.65 8.24
CA ARG A 54 -3.23 -18.42 9.28
C ARG A 54 -2.93 -16.93 9.46
N PHE A 55 -3.19 -16.11 8.44
CA PHE A 55 -2.83 -14.70 8.44
C PHE A 55 -4.02 -13.85 8.87
N THR A 56 -3.83 -13.09 9.94
CA THR A 56 -4.83 -12.18 10.49
C THR A 56 -4.35 -10.75 10.37
N LEU A 57 -5.30 -9.83 10.15
CA LEU A 57 -5.01 -8.41 10.00
C LEU A 57 -4.32 -7.81 11.25
N ASP A 58 -4.69 -8.25 12.45
CA ASP A 58 -4.17 -7.72 13.71
C ASP A 58 -2.77 -8.24 14.06
N GLU A 59 -2.42 -9.46 13.66
CA GLU A 59 -1.11 -10.05 13.98
C GLU A 59 -0.11 -9.86 12.83
N HIS A 60 -0.54 -10.09 11.60
CA HIS A 60 0.36 -10.15 10.44
C HIS A 60 0.32 -8.87 9.58
N GLY A 61 -0.66 -7.99 9.81
CA GLY A 61 -0.89 -6.80 8.98
C GLY A 61 -1.68 -7.06 7.71
N PHE A 62 -2.03 -8.32 7.43
CA PHE A 62 -2.84 -8.68 6.29
C PHE A 62 -3.64 -9.95 6.55
N CYS A 63 -4.73 -10.10 5.80
CA CYS A 63 -5.54 -11.30 5.74
C CYS A 63 -6.19 -11.47 4.37
N PHE A 64 -6.86 -12.60 4.19
CA PHE A 64 -7.47 -13.00 2.93
C PHE A 64 -8.96 -13.18 3.13
N LEU A 65 -9.75 -12.48 2.31
CA LEU A 65 -11.21 -12.58 2.32
C LEU A 65 -11.70 -13.02 0.94
N ARG A 66 -12.99 -13.37 0.87
CA ARG A 66 -13.65 -13.74 -0.38
C ARG A 66 -14.70 -12.71 -0.76
N GLY A 67 -14.64 -12.24 -2.01
CA GLY A 67 -15.65 -11.39 -2.63
C GLY A 67 -16.98 -12.12 -2.82
N ARG A 68 -18.05 -11.35 -3.04
CA ARG A 68 -19.43 -11.84 -3.25
C ARG A 68 -19.78 -12.02 -4.72
N GLN A 69 -18.80 -12.38 -5.56
CA GLN A 69 -18.96 -12.66 -6.99
C GLN A 69 -19.63 -11.55 -7.80
N ILE A 70 -19.36 -10.28 -7.50
CA ILE A 70 -19.73 -9.23 -8.46
C ILE A 70 -18.88 -9.39 -9.73
N ASN A 71 -19.53 -9.35 -10.90
CA ASN A 71 -18.85 -9.42 -12.17
C ASN A 71 -18.32 -8.03 -12.55
N LEU A 72 -17.09 -7.71 -12.13
CA LEU A 72 -16.39 -6.50 -12.57
C LEU A 72 -15.84 -6.72 -13.98
N ASP A 73 -16.37 -5.99 -14.97
CA ASP A 73 -15.79 -5.97 -16.31
C ASP A 73 -14.43 -5.24 -16.26
N PRO A 74 -13.30 -5.92 -16.54
CA PRO A 74 -11.98 -5.32 -16.44
C PRO A 74 -11.75 -4.18 -17.44
N GLU A 75 -12.34 -4.25 -18.63
CA GLU A 75 -12.20 -3.18 -19.62
C GLU A 75 -12.99 -1.95 -19.22
N LYS A 76 -14.17 -2.15 -18.63
CA LYS A 76 -14.99 -1.07 -18.10
C LYS A 76 -14.30 -0.42 -16.90
N ALA A 77 -13.79 -1.22 -15.95
CA ALA A 77 -13.00 -0.73 -14.83
C ALA A 77 -11.82 0.16 -15.26
N CYS A 78 -11.10 -0.23 -16.33
CA CYS A 78 -9.97 0.56 -16.83
C CYS A 78 -10.37 1.85 -17.56
N ARG A 79 -11.54 1.91 -18.21
CA ARG A 79 -11.97 3.05 -19.05
C ARG A 79 -12.94 4.01 -18.35
N ASP A 80 -13.70 3.51 -17.38
CA ASP A 80 -14.82 4.18 -16.72
C ASP A 80 -14.96 3.63 -15.29
N LYS A 81 -13.95 3.88 -14.45
CA LYS A 81 -13.90 3.38 -13.07
C LYS A 81 -15.09 3.87 -12.24
N ASP A 82 -15.50 5.12 -12.44
CA ASP A 82 -16.57 5.78 -11.68
C ASP A 82 -17.89 5.02 -11.82
N SER A 83 -18.14 4.42 -13.00
CA SER A 83 -19.36 3.64 -13.25
C SER A 83 -19.44 2.30 -12.52
N ILE A 84 -18.32 1.80 -11.98
CA ILE A 84 -18.27 0.53 -11.22
C ILE A 84 -17.98 0.75 -9.73
N GLU A 85 -17.42 1.91 -9.38
CA GLU A 85 -16.89 2.22 -8.04
C GLU A 85 -17.96 2.05 -6.96
N GLN A 86 -19.15 2.61 -7.16
CA GLN A 86 -20.22 2.54 -6.14
C GLN A 86 -20.63 1.10 -5.81
N ALA A 87 -20.81 0.26 -6.83
CA ALA A 87 -21.22 -1.12 -6.64
C ALA A 87 -20.10 -1.96 -6.00
N TYR A 88 -18.85 -1.72 -6.40
CA TYR A 88 -17.68 -2.33 -5.79
C TYR A 88 -17.54 -1.92 -4.32
N TRP A 89 -17.68 -0.63 -4.02
CA TRP A 89 -17.60 -0.13 -2.67
C TRP A 89 -18.65 -0.76 -1.75
N TYR A 90 -19.92 -0.83 -2.17
CA TYR A 90 -20.97 -1.46 -1.34
C TYR A 90 -20.72 -2.94 -1.07
N GLU A 91 -20.09 -3.66 -2.01
CA GLU A 91 -19.66 -5.04 -1.76
C GLU A 91 -18.56 -5.07 -0.70
N ILE A 92 -17.50 -4.27 -0.88
CA ILE A 92 -16.35 -4.25 0.03
C ILE A 92 -16.76 -3.81 1.42
N GLU A 93 -17.53 -2.73 1.56
CA GLU A 93 -18.06 -2.23 2.82
C GLU A 93 -18.84 -3.33 3.57
N ALA A 94 -19.74 -4.04 2.87
CA ALA A 94 -20.53 -5.11 3.47
C ALA A 94 -19.69 -6.31 3.93
N ILE A 95 -18.64 -6.66 3.17
CA ILE A 95 -17.68 -7.72 3.55
C ILE A 95 -16.88 -7.26 4.77
N LEU A 96 -16.32 -6.05 4.76
CA LEU A 96 -15.50 -5.55 5.86
C LEU A 96 -16.29 -5.43 7.15
N HIS A 97 -17.55 -4.96 7.12
CA HIS A 97 -18.40 -4.93 8.31
C HIS A 97 -18.72 -6.32 8.87
N GLU A 98 -18.90 -7.32 8.00
CA GLU A 98 -19.15 -8.71 8.42
C GLU A 98 -17.91 -9.31 9.07
N GLN A 99 -16.74 -9.09 8.48
CA GLN A 99 -15.47 -9.69 8.93
C GLN A 99 -14.83 -8.94 10.09
N PHE A 100 -15.09 -7.64 10.20
CA PHE A 100 -14.52 -6.76 11.21
C PHE A 100 -15.60 -5.96 11.94
N PRO A 101 -16.46 -6.62 12.74
CA PRO A 101 -17.57 -5.99 13.45
C PRO A 101 -17.12 -4.94 14.48
N GLN A 102 -15.83 -4.87 14.81
CA GLN A 102 -15.25 -3.82 15.64
C GLN A 102 -15.25 -2.44 14.95
N TYR A 103 -15.26 -2.37 13.62
CA TYR A 103 -15.34 -1.09 12.92
C TYR A 103 -16.79 -0.60 12.88
N SER A 104 -17.10 0.36 13.74
CA SER A 104 -18.42 1.01 13.81
C SER A 104 -18.76 1.87 12.57
N ARG A 105 -17.75 2.23 11.78
CA ARG A 105 -17.85 3.03 10.57
C ARG A 105 -16.71 2.66 9.63
N ILE A 106 -16.99 2.54 8.34
CA ILE A 106 -16.00 2.33 7.30
C ILE A 106 -16.32 3.33 6.18
N GLU A 107 -15.32 4.04 5.70
CA GLU A 107 -15.47 5.05 4.64
C GLU A 107 -14.41 4.80 3.56
N CYS A 108 -14.84 4.84 2.29
CA CYS A 108 -13.93 4.82 1.16
C CYS A 108 -13.50 6.24 0.83
N PHE A 109 -12.19 6.46 0.69
CA PHE A 109 -11.65 7.75 0.24
C PHE A 109 -10.90 7.68 -1.09
N ASP A 110 -10.49 6.48 -1.53
CA ASP A 110 -9.83 6.31 -2.82
C ASP A 110 -10.16 4.95 -3.45
N THR A 111 -10.24 4.96 -4.79
CA THR A 111 -10.37 3.77 -5.63
C THR A 111 -9.40 3.88 -6.80
N THR A 112 -8.34 3.07 -6.76
CA THR A 112 -7.34 2.98 -7.83
C THR A 112 -7.58 1.76 -8.71
N VAL A 113 -7.57 1.95 -10.03
CA VAL A 113 -7.48 0.85 -11.01
C VAL A 113 -6.08 0.81 -11.59
N ARG A 114 -5.37 -0.30 -11.37
CA ARG A 114 -4.01 -0.49 -11.88
C ARG A 114 -4.01 -1.40 -13.11
N LYS A 115 -3.19 -1.01 -14.08
CA LYS A 115 -2.90 -1.81 -15.27
C LYS A 115 -1.42 -1.70 -15.57
N ARG A 116 -0.70 -2.81 -15.40
CA ARG A 116 0.73 -2.85 -15.69
C ARG A 116 0.96 -2.61 -17.18
N ASP A 117 1.85 -1.67 -17.47
CA ASP A 117 2.32 -1.43 -18.82
C ASP A 117 3.29 -2.56 -19.25
N PRO A 118 3.23 -3.02 -20.51
CA PRO A 118 4.12 -4.06 -21.02
C PRO A 118 5.62 -3.78 -20.80
N ASP A 119 6.05 -2.52 -20.82
CA ASP A 119 7.45 -2.11 -20.68
C ASP A 119 7.88 -1.94 -19.20
N PHE A 120 6.99 -2.17 -18.24
CA PHE A 120 7.37 -2.19 -16.82
C PHE A 120 8.15 -3.47 -16.48
N PRO A 121 9.23 -3.43 -15.65
CA PRO A 121 9.77 -2.29 -14.91
C PRO A 121 10.86 -1.50 -15.66
N GLU A 122 11.21 -1.90 -16.89
CA GLU A 122 12.35 -1.35 -17.64
C GLU A 122 12.18 0.13 -18.01
N VAL A 123 10.93 0.55 -18.27
CA VAL A 123 10.57 1.94 -18.60
C VAL A 123 9.45 2.41 -17.67
N VAL A 124 9.81 2.90 -16.48
CA VAL A 124 8.91 3.65 -15.60
C VAL A 124 8.91 5.10 -16.06
N ARG A 125 7.99 5.46 -16.98
CA ARG A 125 7.78 6.89 -17.29
C ARG A 125 7.18 7.53 -16.04
N VAL A 126 7.86 8.54 -15.49
CA VAL A 126 7.48 9.25 -14.25
C VAL A 126 6.04 9.80 -14.30
N TYR A 127 5.48 9.96 -15.51
CA TYR A 127 4.07 10.20 -15.75
C TYR A 127 3.62 9.27 -16.90
N ARG A 128 2.88 8.21 -16.60
CA ARG A 128 2.02 7.55 -17.60
C ARG A 128 0.61 8.10 -17.40
N GLU A 129 -0.01 8.55 -18.48
CA GLU A 129 -1.23 9.36 -18.46
C GLU A 129 -2.50 8.58 -18.05
N ASP A 130 -2.51 7.23 -18.11
CA ASP A 130 -3.77 6.47 -18.01
C ASP A 130 -3.93 5.60 -16.75
N HIS A 131 -2.89 4.87 -16.29
CA HIS A 131 -2.99 3.94 -15.15
C HIS A 131 -1.72 3.87 -14.30
N GLU A 132 -1.89 3.78 -12.99
CA GLU A 132 -0.77 3.62 -12.06
C GLU A 132 -0.06 2.27 -12.21
N GLN A 133 1.26 2.29 -12.00
CA GLN A 133 2.14 1.11 -12.13
C GLN A 133 2.44 0.48 -10.77
N PRO A 134 2.89 -0.79 -10.72
CA PRO A 134 3.33 -1.40 -9.47
C PRO A 134 4.49 -0.62 -8.84
N SER A 135 4.49 -0.48 -7.51
CA SER A 135 5.64 0.04 -6.77
C SER A 135 6.59 -1.11 -6.41
N PRO A 136 7.88 -1.05 -6.78
CA PRO A 136 8.85 -2.08 -6.43
C PRO A 136 9.51 -1.85 -5.06
N VAL A 137 9.30 -0.67 -4.46
CA VAL A 137 9.88 -0.26 -3.18
C VAL A 137 9.02 -0.76 -2.04
N VAL A 138 9.64 -1.26 -0.98
CA VAL A 138 8.94 -1.66 0.24
C VAL A 138 8.48 -0.42 0.99
N HIS A 139 7.18 -0.29 1.18
CA HIS A 139 6.55 0.83 1.88
C HIS A 139 5.22 0.43 2.51
N CYS A 140 4.78 1.24 3.47
CA CYS A 140 3.39 1.46 3.78
C CYS A 140 3.02 2.85 3.24
N ASP A 141 1.79 3.00 2.77
CA ASP A 141 1.32 4.23 2.12
C ASP A 141 1.45 5.45 3.05
N TRP A 142 1.23 5.28 4.36
CA TRP A 142 1.32 6.35 5.36
C TRP A 142 1.85 5.86 6.71
N SER A 143 2.46 6.76 7.48
CA SER A 143 2.67 6.55 8.92
C SER A 143 1.37 6.82 9.70
N SER A 144 1.34 6.52 11.01
CA SER A 144 0.22 6.91 11.88
C SER A 144 -0.03 8.42 11.91
N VAL A 145 1.01 9.23 11.71
CA VAL A 145 0.89 10.70 11.62
C VAL A 145 0.39 11.10 10.24
N GLY A 146 0.99 10.57 9.17
CA GLY A 146 0.58 10.86 7.79
C GLY A 146 -0.88 10.47 7.53
N ALA A 147 -1.36 9.39 8.13
CA ALA A 147 -2.74 8.94 8.07
C ALA A 147 -3.74 10.02 8.52
N LEU A 148 -3.40 10.80 9.56
CA LEU A 148 -4.26 11.90 10.03
C LEU A 148 -4.38 13.01 8.99
N ASP A 149 -3.29 13.32 8.28
CA ASP A 149 -3.30 14.34 7.23
C ASP A 149 -4.13 13.90 6.03
N VAL A 150 -4.07 12.61 5.67
CA VAL A 150 -4.94 12.02 4.66
C VAL A 150 -6.41 12.14 5.06
N LEU A 151 -6.77 11.80 6.30
CA LEU A 151 -8.16 11.92 6.77
C LEU A 151 -8.67 13.36 6.72
N ARG A 152 -7.84 14.35 7.10
CA ARG A 152 -8.20 15.78 7.00
C ARG A 152 -8.44 16.21 5.56
N TRP A 153 -7.61 15.73 4.64
CA TRP A 153 -7.70 16.09 3.23
C TRP A 153 -8.87 15.40 2.51
N CYS A 154 -9.07 14.12 2.75
CA CYS A 154 -10.13 13.33 2.11
C CYS A 154 -11.52 13.58 2.68
N PHE A 155 -11.62 13.97 3.97
CA PHE A 155 -12.89 14.19 4.65
C PHE A 155 -12.97 15.57 5.33
N PRO A 156 -12.83 16.68 4.58
CA PRO A 156 -12.82 18.02 5.15
C PRO A 156 -14.16 18.34 5.84
N GLY A 157 -14.11 18.86 7.07
CA GLY A 157 -15.30 19.20 7.86
C GLY A 157 -15.99 18.00 8.52
N ASN A 158 -15.41 16.81 8.41
CA ASN A 158 -15.91 15.57 8.99
C ASN A 158 -14.97 15.01 10.07
N GLU A 159 -14.15 15.87 10.68
CA GLU A 159 -13.14 15.51 11.69
C GLU A 159 -13.76 14.77 12.87
N ASN A 160 -15.00 15.11 13.24
CA ASN A 160 -15.79 14.41 14.27
C ASN A 160 -15.95 12.89 14.04
N PHE A 161 -15.68 12.40 12.83
CA PHE A 161 -15.75 10.97 12.53
C PHE A 161 -14.56 10.21 13.11
N TRP A 162 -13.37 10.80 13.17
CA TRP A 162 -12.11 10.14 13.53
C TRP A 162 -11.35 10.82 14.68
N GLU A 163 -11.57 12.12 14.94
CA GLU A 163 -10.86 12.84 15.98
C GLU A 163 -11.14 12.26 17.37
N GLY A 164 -10.06 11.93 18.10
CA GLY A 164 -10.12 11.29 19.41
C GLY A 164 -10.60 9.83 19.40
N LYS A 165 -10.70 9.20 18.22
CA LYS A 165 -11.10 7.79 18.06
C LYS A 165 -9.95 6.97 17.48
N ARG A 166 -9.99 5.66 17.73
CA ARG A 166 -9.13 4.69 17.05
C ARG A 166 -9.67 4.44 15.65
N PHE A 167 -8.78 4.41 14.67
CA PHE A 167 -9.08 4.07 13.29
C PHE A 167 -7.92 3.31 12.67
N ASP A 168 -8.24 2.56 11.61
CA ASP A 168 -7.27 1.92 10.74
C ASP A 168 -7.46 2.45 9.31
N MET A 169 -6.36 2.57 8.57
CA MET A 169 -6.38 2.73 7.12
C MET A 169 -6.10 1.36 6.50
N LEU A 170 -7.08 0.82 5.78
CA LEU A 170 -7.01 -0.50 5.17
C LEU A 170 -7.05 -0.37 3.66
N ASN A 171 -6.25 -1.19 2.98
CA ASN A 171 -6.36 -1.37 1.54
C ASN A 171 -7.00 -2.74 1.26
N VAL A 172 -7.89 -2.76 0.27
CA VAL A 172 -8.50 -3.97 -0.25
C VAL A 172 -8.08 -4.16 -1.70
N TRP A 173 -7.29 -5.20 -1.96
CA TRP A 173 -6.75 -5.51 -3.28
C TRP A 173 -7.50 -6.67 -3.91
N ARG A 174 -7.97 -6.45 -5.15
CA ARG A 174 -8.73 -7.43 -5.92
C ARG A 174 -8.25 -7.49 -7.38
N PRO A 175 -7.96 -8.69 -7.90
CA PRO A 175 -7.74 -8.88 -9.32
C PRO A 175 -9.00 -8.63 -10.14
N LEU A 176 -8.87 -7.90 -11.24
CA LEU A 176 -9.93 -7.79 -12.25
C LEU A 176 -9.90 -8.97 -13.25
N LYS A 177 -8.72 -9.55 -13.49
CA LYS A 177 -8.53 -10.74 -14.31
C LYS A 177 -7.78 -11.80 -13.52
N ALA A 178 -8.17 -13.05 -13.69
CA ALA A 178 -7.56 -14.18 -12.99
C ALA A 178 -7.09 -15.28 -13.96
N PRO A 179 -6.07 -16.06 -13.56
CA PRO A 179 -5.22 -15.83 -12.38
C PRO A 179 -4.31 -14.61 -12.58
N THR A 180 -3.99 -13.89 -11.49
CA THR A 180 -2.97 -12.82 -11.52
C THR A 180 -1.63 -13.35 -11.05
N ASP A 181 -0.79 -13.78 -12.01
CA ASP A 181 0.57 -14.28 -11.73
C ASP A 181 1.68 -13.43 -12.40
N ASP A 182 1.31 -12.30 -13.03
CA ASP A 182 2.25 -11.42 -13.73
C ASP A 182 3.08 -10.57 -12.76
N TRP A 183 2.43 -9.90 -11.80
CA TRP A 183 3.08 -9.11 -10.76
C TRP A 183 2.29 -9.21 -9.44
N PRO A 184 2.31 -10.39 -8.77
CA PRO A 184 1.53 -10.59 -7.56
C PRO A 184 2.01 -9.68 -6.42
N LEU A 185 1.08 -9.24 -5.58
CA LEU A 185 1.40 -8.39 -4.43
C LEU A 185 2.23 -9.17 -3.41
N ALA A 186 3.41 -8.65 -3.08
CA ALA A 186 4.24 -9.17 -2.00
C ALA A 186 3.83 -8.50 -0.68
N LEU A 187 3.58 -9.31 0.35
CA LEU A 187 3.17 -8.90 1.68
C LEU A 187 4.27 -9.26 2.67
N CYS A 188 4.71 -8.29 3.48
CA CYS A 188 5.65 -8.54 4.58
C CYS A 188 4.85 -8.92 5.83
N ASP A 189 5.23 -10.01 6.49
CA ASP A 189 4.66 -10.42 7.78
C ASP A 189 5.14 -9.46 8.87
N TYR A 190 4.22 -8.62 9.36
CA TYR A 190 4.54 -7.57 10.33
C TYR A 190 5.20 -8.11 11.61
N THR A 191 4.92 -9.36 12.01
CA THR A 191 5.57 -9.99 13.17
C THR A 191 7.09 -10.15 13.03
N THR A 192 7.62 -9.89 11.84
CA THR A 192 9.06 -9.95 11.52
C THR A 192 9.73 -8.60 11.35
N VAL A 193 8.96 -7.53 11.41
CA VAL A 193 9.47 -6.16 11.30
C VAL A 193 9.90 -5.70 12.68
N ASP A 194 11.16 -5.30 12.83
CA ASP A 194 11.61 -4.58 14.02
C ASP A 194 11.16 -3.12 13.88
N THR A 195 10.03 -2.78 14.50
CA THR A 195 9.40 -1.47 14.34
C THR A 195 10.27 -0.31 14.82
N GLU A 196 11.23 -0.56 15.71
CA GLU A 196 12.15 0.46 16.22
C GLU A 196 13.31 0.72 15.25
N ASN A 197 13.75 -0.31 14.51
CA ASN A 197 14.96 -0.23 13.71
C ASN A 197 14.71 -0.28 12.20
N ASP A 198 13.68 -0.97 11.74
CA ASP A 198 13.45 -1.25 10.31
C ASP A 198 12.62 -0.17 9.61
N ILE A 199 11.75 0.51 10.35
CA ILE A 199 10.87 1.55 9.79
C ILE A 199 11.62 2.86 9.61
N LEU A 200 11.57 3.41 8.40
CA LEU A 200 12.07 4.74 8.05
C LEU A 200 10.90 5.64 7.68
N LEU A 201 10.67 6.70 8.46
CA LEU A 201 9.69 7.73 8.14
C LEU A 201 10.26 8.68 7.06
N GLU A 202 9.47 8.93 6.02
CA GLU A 202 9.86 9.68 4.84
C GLU A 202 8.79 10.71 4.46
N ASP A 203 9.21 11.91 4.11
CA ASP A 203 8.33 12.93 3.54
C ASP A 203 8.15 12.69 2.03
N ALA A 204 6.95 12.28 1.62
CA ALA A 204 6.54 12.30 0.22
C ALA A 204 6.06 13.71 -0.14
N ILE A 205 6.94 14.47 -0.81
CA ILE A 205 6.70 15.85 -1.21
C ILE A 205 6.03 15.86 -2.58
N ARG A 206 4.75 16.26 -2.59
CA ARG A 206 3.93 16.47 -3.77
C ARG A 206 3.87 17.96 -4.10
N ARG A 207 3.34 18.31 -5.27
CA ARG A 207 3.24 19.73 -5.69
C ARG A 207 2.31 20.55 -4.81
N ASP A 208 1.30 19.91 -4.23
CA ASP A 208 0.19 20.52 -3.49
C ASP A 208 0.19 20.17 -2.01
N ARG A 209 1.02 19.20 -1.57
CA ARG A 209 1.03 18.69 -0.19
C ARG A 209 2.33 17.96 0.16
N VAL A 210 2.50 17.70 1.45
CA VAL A 210 3.54 16.81 1.98
C VAL A 210 2.82 15.73 2.79
N GLU A 211 3.16 14.47 2.55
CA GLU A 211 2.59 13.30 3.22
C GLU A 211 3.74 12.57 3.94
N GLU A 212 3.51 12.09 5.17
CA GLU A 212 4.47 11.21 5.83
C GLU A 212 4.17 9.74 5.52
N ILE A 213 5.09 9.09 4.83
CA ILE A 213 5.04 7.68 4.44
C ILE A 213 6.05 6.87 5.26
N SER A 214 5.95 5.55 5.20
CA SER A 214 6.92 4.66 5.85
C SER A 214 7.57 3.75 4.82
N SER A 215 8.89 3.73 4.77
CA SER A 215 9.71 2.80 3.99
C SER A 215 10.42 1.82 4.93
N LEU A 216 10.92 0.68 4.42
CA LEU A 216 11.69 -0.26 5.25
C LEU A 216 13.19 -0.29 4.91
N HIS A 217 14.02 -0.38 5.94
CA HIS A 217 15.38 -0.89 5.87
C HIS A 217 15.38 -2.41 5.74
N TYR A 218 16.42 -2.97 5.13
CA TYR A 218 16.55 -4.43 5.05
C TYR A 218 16.80 -5.04 6.44
N ASN A 219 16.09 -6.12 6.72
CA ASN A 219 16.30 -7.04 7.83
C ASN A 219 16.19 -8.47 7.28
N GLU A 220 17.13 -9.34 7.62
CA GLU A 220 17.13 -10.74 7.18
C GLU A 220 15.99 -11.57 7.78
N ASN A 221 15.39 -11.08 8.87
CA ASN A 221 14.26 -11.73 9.52
C ASN A 221 12.94 -11.48 8.79
N HIS A 222 12.86 -10.47 7.91
CA HIS A 222 11.66 -10.16 7.14
C HIS A 222 11.16 -11.38 6.37
N ARG A 223 9.92 -11.79 6.65
CA ARG A 223 9.26 -12.88 5.92
C ARG A 223 8.26 -12.32 4.92
N TRP A 224 8.49 -12.65 3.66
CA TRP A 224 7.65 -12.21 2.55
C TRP A 224 6.75 -13.32 2.04
N TYR A 225 5.54 -12.94 1.66
CA TYR A 225 4.50 -13.82 1.17
C TYR A 225 3.80 -13.24 -0.06
N TYR A 226 3.19 -14.10 -0.87
CA TYR A 226 2.28 -13.70 -1.94
C TYR A 226 1.19 -14.76 -2.11
N LEU A 227 0.00 -14.33 -2.54
CA LEU A 227 -1.07 -15.26 -2.88
C LEU A 227 -0.89 -15.73 -4.33
N LYS A 228 -0.59 -17.02 -4.50
CA LYS A 228 -0.40 -17.64 -5.81
C LYS A 228 -1.76 -17.90 -6.48
N ASP A 229 -1.84 -17.77 -7.80
CA ASP A 229 -3.04 -18.07 -8.59
C ASP A 229 -4.27 -17.26 -8.13
N GLN A 230 -4.06 -16.01 -7.66
CA GLN A 230 -5.12 -15.18 -7.06
C GLN A 230 -6.29 -14.98 -8.02
N GLY A 231 -7.49 -15.37 -7.58
CA GLY A 231 -8.73 -15.28 -8.31
C GLY A 231 -9.40 -13.90 -8.21
N VAL A 232 -10.37 -13.64 -9.10
CA VAL A 232 -11.17 -12.39 -9.08
C VAL A 232 -12.06 -12.28 -7.85
N ASP A 233 -12.25 -13.37 -7.11
CA ASP A 233 -13.02 -13.41 -5.87
C ASP A 233 -12.09 -13.40 -4.63
N ASP A 234 -10.78 -13.44 -4.80
CA ASP A 234 -9.82 -13.38 -3.69
C ASP A 234 -9.47 -11.93 -3.38
N LEU A 235 -9.78 -11.50 -2.15
CA LEU A 235 -9.48 -10.17 -1.65
C LEU A 235 -8.27 -10.25 -0.70
N LEU A 236 -7.28 -9.40 -0.93
CA LEU A 236 -6.23 -9.14 0.06
C LEU A 236 -6.66 -7.92 0.85
N VAL A 237 -6.72 -8.02 2.17
CA VAL A 237 -6.91 -6.87 3.04
C VAL A 237 -5.63 -6.69 3.83
N PHE A 238 -5.05 -5.49 3.79
CA PHE A 238 -3.84 -5.17 4.54
C PHE A 238 -3.94 -3.79 5.17
N ARG A 239 -3.33 -3.65 6.35
CA ARG A 239 -3.31 -2.38 7.09
C ARG A 239 -2.14 -1.54 6.57
N ASN A 240 -2.43 -0.27 6.31
CA ASN A 240 -1.44 0.73 5.96
C ASN A 240 -1.06 1.59 7.16
N ALA A 241 -2.03 1.90 8.02
CA ALA A 241 -1.78 2.61 9.26
C ALA A 241 -2.79 2.22 10.35
N ASP A 242 -2.31 2.00 11.56
CA ASP A 242 -3.11 2.08 12.79
C ASP A 242 -2.87 3.45 13.42
N SER A 243 -3.96 4.11 13.80
CA SER A 243 -3.96 5.43 14.46
C SER A 243 -3.07 5.52 15.71
N HIS A 244 -2.78 4.40 16.37
CA HIS A 244 -1.96 4.35 17.59
C HIS A 244 -0.57 3.71 17.37
N GLY A 245 -0.30 3.16 16.19
CA GLY A 245 0.95 2.43 15.91
C GLY A 245 1.16 1.19 16.80
N GLU A 246 0.08 0.66 17.38
CA GLU A 246 0.12 -0.51 18.26
C GLU A 246 0.01 -1.83 17.48
N LYS A 247 -0.48 -1.77 16.24
CA LYS A 247 -0.70 -2.89 15.35
C LYS A 247 0.06 -2.70 14.04
N ALA A 248 0.17 -3.82 13.33
CA ALA A 248 0.63 -3.89 11.95
C ALA A 248 -0.01 -2.84 11.05
#